data_AF-A0A562V3P5-F1
#
_entry.id   AF-A0A562V3P5-F1
#
_cell.length_a   1.000
_cell.length_b   1.000
_cell.length_c   1.000
_cell.angle_alpha   90.00
_cell.angle_beta   90.00
_cell.angle_gamma   90.00
#
_symmetry.space_group_name_H-M   'P 1'
#
loop_
_entity.id
_entity.type
_entity.pdbx_description
1 polymer ?
#
loop_
_entity_poly.entity_id
_entity_poly.type
_entity_poly.pdbx_seq_one_letter_code
_entity_poly.pdbx_strand_id
1 'polypeptide(L)'
;MSRELTPESTPTEQSDPVHDKASAEPVVPAPRGGDGQSAAESPGARDTAPETGDATPEPGPVAPADSPASEPDDAPAGQATDTAPTVAPADPSQPDPAESGQAKRKTGPAKPPATTADPPWFTVSGLSLFAGVVAVIVLGGVIWSIVDQEPEEVVAAFFDAIHDGDVDEALSHVSGYGFGVPVGEQATFLHPDAIDDDWEVLEIGEMRGDFDKVVPVTIGDSENRETGLIGVVEHDGVWYLKDPFVEVEFVTPELTYLHVNDRVVELAELYAHDVEAIGLDTYLLFPGRYDFLGDLPVAGDPAPHLLMPEPEPESPQVTVSLGPVTPGPEAEASLNASLAVLVERCATVEYGYVPGCPMALVTDALPDDVYVDAYRDVRWEVARMPTVTFGESAKDSGFAVEVTDPGEITVTAAGVGFSTEYDVTAACGIDPSVLRAQLNADGSVLLHQSAVPAPGIAAFFPTYGSCHDIDATAR
;
A
#
# COMPACT_ATOMS: atom_id res chain seq x y z
N MET A 1 40.28 -7.56 -59.72
CA MET A 1 40.45 -6.28 -58.98
C MET A 1 40.06 -6.59 -57.54
N SER A 2 40.79 -7.33 -56.71
CA SER A 2 42.24 -7.39 -56.42
C SER A 2 42.77 -6.07 -55.84
N ARG A 3 42.60 -5.91 -54.52
CA ARG A 3 43.41 -5.08 -53.61
C ARG A 3 43.59 -5.93 -52.34
N GLU A 4 44.66 -6.70 -52.25
CA GLU A 4 45.94 -6.34 -51.60
C GLU A 4 45.74 -5.83 -50.17
N LEU A 5 45.96 -6.76 -49.24
CA LEU A 5 46.12 -6.58 -47.80
C LEU A 5 47.61 -6.56 -47.46
N THR A 6 47.94 -5.97 -46.30
CA THR A 6 49.19 -6.00 -45.50
C THR A 6 50.37 -5.10 -45.93
N PRO A 7 51.29 -4.65 -45.01
CA PRO A 7 51.61 -5.22 -43.68
C PRO A 7 51.99 -4.24 -42.51
N GLU A 8 52.35 -4.83 -41.36
CA GLU A 8 53.24 -4.37 -40.25
C GLU A 8 52.65 -3.47 -39.11
N SER A 9 52.98 -3.60 -37.82
CA SER A 9 53.85 -4.50 -37.02
C SER A 9 53.64 -4.22 -35.50
N THR A 10 53.34 -5.28 -34.71
CA THR A 10 53.94 -5.71 -33.39
C THR A 10 54.03 -4.76 -32.14
N PRO A 11 54.38 -5.25 -30.92
CA PRO A 11 53.48 -5.64 -29.83
C PRO A 11 53.62 -4.82 -28.52
N THR A 12 52.72 -5.00 -27.55
CA THR A 12 53.03 -4.66 -26.15
C THR A 12 52.47 -5.72 -25.19
N GLU A 13 53.44 -6.46 -24.66
CA GLU A 13 53.61 -6.93 -23.28
C GLU A 13 52.41 -7.44 -22.48
N GLN A 14 52.51 -8.73 -22.18
CA GLN A 14 51.67 -9.55 -21.33
C GLN A 14 52.36 -9.62 -19.96
N SER A 15 51.66 -9.22 -18.90
CA SER A 15 52.12 -9.36 -17.52
C SER A 15 51.03 -10.06 -16.70
N ASP A 16 51.34 -11.28 -16.28
CA ASP A 16 50.59 -12.10 -15.33
C ASP A 16 50.44 -11.41 -13.96
N PRO A 17 49.31 -11.64 -13.26
CA PRO A 17 49.33 -11.72 -11.82
C PRO A 17 49.12 -13.15 -11.33
N VAL A 18 50.14 -13.59 -10.61
CA VAL A 18 50.29 -14.80 -9.83
C VAL A 18 49.21 -14.89 -8.74
N HIS A 19 48.61 -16.07 -8.61
CA HIS A 19 47.85 -16.52 -7.45
C HIS A 19 48.69 -16.43 -6.18
N ASP A 20 48.15 -15.83 -5.11
CA ASP A 20 48.48 -16.27 -3.77
C ASP A 20 47.25 -16.32 -2.86
N LYS A 21 47.08 -17.47 -2.22
CA LYS A 21 46.04 -17.81 -1.26
C LYS A 21 46.51 -17.38 0.12
N ALA A 22 45.67 -16.68 0.88
CA ALA A 22 45.76 -16.66 2.33
C ALA A 22 44.36 -16.66 2.95
N SER A 23 44.00 -17.82 3.49
CA SER A 23 42.86 -18.04 4.37
C SER A 23 43.01 -17.19 5.64
N ALA A 24 41.95 -16.49 6.04
CA ALA A 24 41.83 -15.91 7.37
C ALA A 24 40.71 -16.63 8.13
N GLU A 25 41.09 -17.28 9.23
CA GLU A 25 40.18 -17.90 10.20
C GLU A 25 39.50 -16.83 11.07
N PRO A 26 38.26 -17.06 11.55
CA PRO A 26 37.57 -16.15 12.46
C PRO A 26 38.07 -16.34 13.91
N VAL A 27 38.43 -15.22 14.55
CA VAL A 27 38.81 -15.16 15.97
C VAL A 27 37.56 -15.05 16.84
N VAL A 28 37.31 -16.09 17.63
CA VAL A 28 36.34 -16.12 18.74
C VAL A 28 36.98 -15.51 19.98
N PRO A 29 36.38 -14.52 20.67
CA PRO A 29 36.84 -14.11 21.98
C PRO A 29 36.32 -15.04 23.08
N ALA A 30 37.26 -15.60 23.85
CA ALA A 30 37.02 -16.45 25.02
C ALA A 30 36.61 -15.64 26.28
N PRO A 31 35.91 -16.26 27.25
CA PRO A 31 35.41 -15.60 28.46
C PRO A 31 36.51 -15.38 29.50
N ARG A 32 36.52 -14.20 30.14
CA ARG A 32 37.33 -13.92 31.33
C ARG A 32 36.52 -14.22 32.60
N GLY A 33 36.88 -15.31 33.26
CA GLY A 33 36.69 -15.49 34.70
C GLY A 33 38.01 -15.21 35.42
N GLY A 34 37.95 -14.63 36.61
CA GLY A 34 39.13 -14.39 37.44
C GLY A 34 38.82 -13.56 38.68
N ASP A 35 38.69 -14.27 39.81
CA ASP A 35 38.40 -13.81 41.16
C ASP A 35 39.38 -12.77 41.74
N GLY A 36 38.91 -11.99 42.71
CA GLY A 36 39.76 -11.12 43.53
C GLY A 36 39.02 -10.44 44.68
N GLN A 37 39.03 -11.10 45.85
CA GLN A 37 38.58 -10.64 47.17
C GLN A 37 39.20 -9.29 47.60
N SER A 38 38.44 -8.45 48.31
CA SER A 38 38.82 -7.98 49.67
C SER A 38 37.70 -7.20 50.37
N ALA A 39 37.65 -7.37 51.69
CA ALA A 39 36.68 -6.94 52.69
C ALA A 39 36.54 -5.42 52.92
N ALA A 40 35.37 -4.96 53.37
CA ALA A 40 35.19 -4.32 54.69
C ALA A 40 33.72 -3.96 55.01
N GLU A 41 33.35 -4.26 56.27
CA GLU A 41 32.38 -3.57 57.15
C GLU A 41 30.86 -3.65 56.92
N SER A 42 30.25 -4.53 57.72
CA SER A 42 28.94 -4.36 58.42
C SER A 42 29.03 -3.19 59.43
N PRO A 43 27.93 -2.57 59.95
CA PRO A 43 26.74 -3.27 60.45
C PRO A 43 25.38 -2.52 60.32
N GLY A 44 24.27 -3.22 60.58
CA GLY A 44 23.02 -2.55 60.95
C GLY A 44 21.74 -3.39 60.86
N ALA A 45 21.45 -4.14 61.91
CA ALA A 45 20.23 -4.93 62.11
C ALA A 45 18.94 -4.09 62.23
N ARG A 46 17.81 -4.66 61.79
CA ARG A 46 16.43 -4.61 62.36
C ARG A 46 15.55 -5.50 61.47
N ASP A 47 15.19 -6.71 61.90
CA ASP A 47 14.01 -7.03 62.72
C ASP A 47 12.73 -6.34 62.23
N THR A 48 11.94 -7.05 61.40
CA THR A 48 10.51 -7.33 61.62
C THR A 48 9.93 -8.21 60.50
N ALA A 49 9.60 -9.46 60.84
CA ALA A 49 8.40 -10.14 60.33
C ALA A 49 7.28 -9.89 61.38
N PRO A 50 5.97 -9.98 61.07
CA PRO A 50 5.40 -11.31 60.79
C PRO A 50 4.18 -11.37 59.84
N GLU A 51 3.92 -12.60 59.41
CA GLU A 51 2.62 -13.30 59.33
C GLU A 51 1.49 -12.91 58.34
N THR A 52 1.17 -13.94 57.54
CA THR A 52 -0.16 -14.50 57.22
C THR A 52 -1.12 -13.77 56.28
N GLY A 53 -1.57 -14.51 55.26
CA GLY A 53 -2.73 -14.13 54.45
C GLY A 53 -2.90 -15.00 53.20
N ASP A 54 -2.96 -16.32 53.39
CA ASP A 54 -3.39 -17.29 52.38
C ASP A 54 -4.89 -17.07 52.11
N ALA A 55 -5.28 -16.79 50.86
CA ALA A 55 -6.68 -16.81 50.42
C ALA A 55 -6.77 -16.99 48.90
N THR A 56 -6.65 -18.25 48.47
CA THR A 56 -7.12 -18.73 47.17
C THR A 56 -8.65 -18.69 47.16
N PRO A 57 -9.33 -18.00 46.23
CA PRO A 57 -10.76 -18.13 46.08
C PRO A 57 -11.11 -19.39 45.25
N GLU A 58 -11.87 -20.29 45.86
CA GLU A 58 -12.55 -21.40 45.17
C GLU A 58 -13.55 -20.87 44.13
N PRO A 59 -13.62 -21.46 42.92
CA PRO A 59 -14.71 -21.20 41.99
C PRO A 59 -15.98 -21.92 42.46
N GLY A 60 -17.04 -21.15 42.73
CA GLY A 60 -18.35 -21.66 43.09
C GLY A 60 -19.03 -22.43 41.94
N PRO A 61 -19.92 -23.39 42.26
CA PRO A 61 -20.60 -24.20 41.26
C PRO A 61 -21.67 -23.40 40.51
N VAL A 62 -21.54 -23.38 39.19
CA VAL A 62 -22.55 -22.87 38.25
C VAL A 62 -23.75 -23.82 38.25
N ALA A 63 -24.93 -23.28 38.56
CA ALA A 63 -26.19 -24.00 38.46
C ALA A 63 -26.58 -24.22 36.98
N PRO A 64 -27.19 -25.37 36.63
CA PRO A 64 -27.63 -25.63 35.26
C PRO A 64 -28.86 -24.77 34.92
N ALA A 65 -28.77 -24.02 33.82
CA ALA A 65 -29.91 -23.31 33.24
C ALA A 65 -30.81 -24.31 32.50
N ASP A 66 -32.08 -24.35 32.92
CA ASP A 66 -33.17 -25.01 32.23
C ASP A 66 -33.35 -24.42 30.81
N SER A 67 -33.16 -25.25 29.79
CA SER A 67 -33.58 -24.97 28.41
C SER A 67 -34.87 -25.75 28.12
N PRO A 68 -36.01 -25.09 27.89
CA PRO A 68 -37.19 -25.79 27.39
C PRO A 68 -37.03 -26.06 25.89
N ALA A 69 -37.21 -27.34 25.55
CA ALA A 69 -37.38 -27.83 24.20
C ALA A 69 -38.50 -27.06 23.48
N SER A 70 -38.22 -26.62 22.25
CA SER A 70 -39.25 -26.28 21.27
C SER A 70 -39.15 -27.31 20.15
N GLU A 71 -40.21 -28.11 20.02
CA GLU A 71 -40.46 -29.02 18.90
C GLU A 71 -40.62 -28.23 17.59
N PRO A 72 -40.31 -28.86 16.44
CA PRO A 72 -40.51 -28.28 15.12
C PRO A 72 -41.97 -28.44 14.68
N ASP A 73 -42.61 -27.34 14.30
CA ASP A 73 -43.90 -27.36 13.59
C ASP A 73 -43.69 -27.79 12.13
N ASP A 74 -44.28 -28.93 11.81
CA ASP A 74 -44.62 -29.38 10.46
C ASP A 74 -45.54 -28.36 9.76
N ALA A 75 -45.15 -27.88 8.58
CA ALA A 75 -46.13 -27.40 7.60
C ALA A 75 -45.67 -27.62 6.15
N PRO A 76 -46.62 -27.88 5.22
CA PRO A 76 -46.38 -28.76 4.09
C PRO A 76 -46.15 -28.05 2.75
N ALA A 77 -45.56 -28.83 1.85
CA ALA A 77 -45.41 -28.65 0.41
C ALA A 77 -46.45 -27.75 -0.28
N GLY A 78 -45.96 -26.65 -0.85
CA GLY A 78 -46.67 -25.77 -1.77
C GLY A 78 -46.02 -25.79 -3.16
N GLN A 79 -46.60 -26.63 -4.03
CA GLN A 79 -46.75 -26.52 -5.48
C GLN A 79 -45.76 -25.70 -6.32
N ALA A 80 -45.13 -26.43 -7.24
CA ALA A 80 -44.49 -25.96 -8.45
C ALA A 80 -45.43 -25.15 -9.34
N THR A 81 -44.94 -24.02 -9.85
CA THR A 81 -45.39 -23.41 -11.10
C THR A 81 -44.21 -23.14 -12.00
N ASP A 82 -44.13 -23.92 -13.07
CA ASP A 82 -43.47 -23.63 -14.33
C ASP A 82 -43.83 -22.23 -14.83
N THR A 83 -42.85 -21.36 -15.07
CA THR A 83 -42.83 -20.51 -16.27
C THR A 83 -41.40 -20.03 -16.55
N ALA A 84 -40.74 -20.66 -17.52
CA ALA A 84 -39.54 -20.14 -18.14
C ALA A 84 -39.90 -19.09 -19.21
N PRO A 85 -39.29 -17.90 -19.23
CA PRO A 85 -39.31 -17.06 -20.42
C PRO A 85 -38.13 -17.42 -21.35
N THR A 86 -38.48 -17.88 -22.55
CA THR A 86 -37.59 -17.99 -23.70
C THR A 86 -37.02 -16.61 -24.05
N VAL A 87 -35.71 -16.41 -23.85
CA VAL A 87 -34.97 -15.26 -24.36
C VAL A 87 -34.53 -15.57 -25.79
N ALA A 88 -35.01 -14.78 -26.74
CA ALA A 88 -34.58 -14.82 -28.14
C ALA A 88 -33.19 -14.17 -28.30
N PRO A 89 -32.35 -14.64 -29.23
CA PRO A 89 -31.02 -14.07 -29.47
C PRO A 89 -31.12 -12.68 -30.10
N ALA A 90 -30.32 -11.74 -29.57
CA ALA A 90 -30.22 -10.36 -30.03
C ALA A 90 -29.50 -10.24 -31.39
N ASP A 91 -30.03 -9.36 -32.22
CA ASP A 91 -29.54 -8.96 -33.55
C ASP A 91 -28.38 -7.95 -33.42
N PRO A 92 -27.16 -8.24 -33.90
CA PRO A 92 -25.97 -7.41 -33.67
C PRO A 92 -25.80 -6.31 -34.75
N SER A 93 -26.82 -5.49 -34.99
CA SER A 93 -26.75 -4.44 -36.00
C SER A 93 -27.65 -3.24 -35.71
N GLN A 94 -27.42 -2.53 -34.60
CA GLN A 94 -27.83 -1.11 -34.50
C GLN A 94 -26.91 -0.31 -33.55
N PRO A 95 -26.54 0.94 -33.90
CA PRO A 95 -25.66 1.78 -33.10
C PRO A 95 -26.40 2.48 -31.95
N ASP A 96 -25.74 2.58 -30.79
CA ASP A 96 -26.26 3.20 -29.56
C ASP A 96 -26.55 4.70 -29.71
N PRO A 97 -27.72 5.19 -29.24
CA PRO A 97 -27.94 6.60 -28.97
C PRO A 97 -27.49 6.96 -27.54
N ALA A 98 -26.97 8.18 -27.43
CA ALA A 98 -26.48 8.81 -26.22
C ALA A 98 -27.52 8.98 -25.09
N GLU A 99 -26.97 9.13 -23.88
CA GLU A 99 -27.51 9.81 -22.68
C GLU A 99 -28.70 9.18 -21.92
N SER A 100 -28.45 8.77 -20.67
CA SER A 100 -28.98 9.43 -19.46
C SER A 100 -28.96 8.47 -18.25
N GLY A 101 -28.37 8.89 -17.14
CA GLY A 101 -28.37 8.06 -15.92
C GLY A 101 -27.50 8.54 -14.76
N GLN A 102 -27.49 9.84 -14.44
CA GLN A 102 -26.91 10.33 -13.19
C GLN A 102 -27.80 9.93 -12.00
N ALA A 103 -27.26 9.14 -11.08
CA ALA A 103 -27.87 8.82 -9.80
C ALA A 103 -27.34 9.74 -8.68
N LYS A 104 -28.28 10.52 -8.12
CA LYS A 104 -28.32 11.28 -6.85
C LYS A 104 -27.15 11.10 -5.86
N ARG A 105 -26.27 12.12 -5.78
CA ARG A 105 -25.53 12.48 -4.56
C ARG A 105 -26.39 13.34 -3.63
N LYS A 106 -26.33 13.07 -2.32
CA LYS A 106 -26.97 13.86 -1.25
C LYS A 106 -26.21 15.20 -1.08
N THR A 107 -26.98 16.27 -0.98
CA THR A 107 -26.57 17.68 -0.88
C THR A 107 -26.16 18.09 0.53
N GLY A 108 -24.95 18.62 0.68
CA GLY A 108 -24.57 19.57 1.74
C GLY A 108 -25.10 20.99 1.44
N PRO A 109 -25.03 21.94 2.40
CA PRO A 109 -25.75 23.22 2.33
C PRO A 109 -25.26 24.13 1.21
N ALA A 110 -26.22 24.56 0.38
CA ALA A 110 -26.01 25.36 -0.81
C ALA A 110 -25.58 26.81 -0.51
N LYS A 111 -24.50 27.22 -1.17
CA LYS A 111 -24.09 28.61 -1.41
C LYS A 111 -25.23 29.36 -2.14
N PRO A 112 -25.59 30.60 -1.75
CA PRO A 112 -26.69 31.32 -2.40
C PRO A 112 -26.39 31.65 -3.87
N PRO A 113 -27.40 31.56 -4.76
CA PRO A 113 -27.21 31.74 -6.20
C PRO A 113 -26.89 33.20 -6.55
N ALA A 114 -25.81 33.39 -7.30
CA ALA A 114 -25.49 34.65 -7.97
C ALA A 114 -26.61 34.98 -8.96
N THR A 115 -27.27 36.11 -8.73
CA THR A 115 -28.28 36.67 -9.63
C THR A 115 -27.57 37.27 -10.84
N THR A 116 -27.71 36.64 -11.99
CA THR A 116 -27.35 37.22 -13.29
C THR A 116 -28.36 38.32 -13.63
N ALA A 117 -27.97 39.57 -13.42
CA ALA A 117 -28.67 40.73 -13.94
C ALA A 117 -27.92 41.24 -15.18
N ASP A 118 -28.58 41.19 -16.33
CA ASP A 118 -28.10 41.79 -17.58
C ASP A 118 -27.82 43.30 -17.40
N PRO A 119 -26.68 43.83 -17.87
CA PRO A 119 -26.46 45.26 -17.88
C PRO A 119 -27.05 45.90 -19.14
N PRO A 120 -27.77 47.04 -19.02
CA PRO A 120 -28.26 47.79 -20.17
C PRO A 120 -27.12 48.57 -20.83
N TRP A 121 -26.93 48.28 -22.12
CA TRP A 121 -26.49 49.16 -23.19
C TRP A 121 -26.53 50.68 -22.87
N PHE A 122 -25.44 51.24 -22.38
CA PHE A 122 -25.15 52.67 -22.54
C PHE A 122 -23.74 52.85 -23.10
N THR A 123 -23.71 53.29 -24.36
CA THR A 123 -22.62 54.02 -24.99
C THR A 123 -22.13 55.17 -24.10
N VAL A 124 -20.87 55.11 -23.67
CA VAL A 124 -20.04 56.31 -23.46
C VAL A 124 -18.62 55.98 -23.93
N SER A 125 -18.29 56.51 -25.10
CA SER A 125 -16.92 56.66 -25.57
C SER A 125 -16.14 57.55 -24.59
N GLY A 126 -15.04 57.04 -24.05
CA GLY A 126 -14.06 57.87 -23.34
C GLY A 126 -13.55 57.32 -22.01
N LEU A 127 -12.86 56.17 -22.01
CA LEU A 127 -11.97 55.81 -20.90
C LEU A 127 -10.86 54.82 -21.28
N SER A 128 -10.35 54.87 -22.51
CA SER A 128 -9.30 53.94 -23.00
C SER A 128 -7.87 54.31 -22.55
N LEU A 129 -7.70 55.30 -21.67
CA LEU A 129 -6.38 55.75 -21.19
C LEU A 129 -6.10 55.43 -19.70
N PHE A 130 -7.09 55.00 -18.92
CA PHE A 130 -6.88 54.63 -17.51
C PHE A 130 -6.71 53.12 -17.30
N ALA A 131 -7.31 52.26 -18.14
CA ALA A 131 -7.13 50.81 -18.05
C ALA A 131 -5.69 50.36 -18.35
N GLY A 132 -5.00 51.03 -19.28
CA GLY A 132 -3.59 50.73 -19.59
C GLY A 132 -2.61 51.16 -18.49
N VAL A 133 -2.93 52.21 -17.72
CA VAL A 133 -2.06 52.69 -16.64
C VAL A 133 -2.21 51.82 -15.39
N VAL A 134 -3.42 51.33 -15.08
CA VAL A 134 -3.61 50.37 -13.96
C VAL A 134 -2.95 49.02 -14.28
N ALA A 135 -3.05 48.52 -15.52
CA ALA A 135 -2.35 47.30 -15.92
C ALA A 135 -0.82 47.44 -15.82
N VAL A 136 -0.24 48.58 -16.22
CA VAL A 136 1.22 48.82 -16.11
C VAL A 136 1.67 49.08 -14.66
N ILE A 137 0.81 49.62 -13.78
CA ILE A 137 1.14 49.78 -12.35
C ILE A 137 1.03 48.45 -11.60
N VAL A 138 0.04 47.60 -11.92
CA VAL A 138 -0.08 46.26 -11.33
C VAL A 138 1.03 45.34 -11.85
N LEU A 139 1.36 45.34 -13.15
CA LEU A 139 2.49 44.59 -13.69
C LEU A 139 3.87 45.19 -13.33
N GLY A 140 3.97 46.51 -13.16
CA GLY A 140 5.23 47.20 -12.84
C GLY A 140 5.58 47.19 -11.35
N GLY A 141 4.57 47.14 -10.46
CA GLY A 141 4.76 47.06 -9.02
C GLY A 141 5.28 45.70 -8.55
N VAL A 142 4.84 44.61 -9.19
CA VAL A 142 5.28 43.24 -8.87
C VAL A 142 6.75 43.02 -9.25
N ILE A 143 7.27 43.70 -10.27
CA ILE A 143 8.66 43.49 -10.73
C ILE A 143 9.69 44.21 -9.83
N TRP A 144 9.31 45.27 -9.11
CA TRP A 144 10.24 46.04 -8.26
C TRP A 144 10.35 45.56 -6.82
N SER A 145 9.44 44.70 -6.33
CA SER A 145 9.52 44.13 -4.98
C SER A 145 10.42 42.90 -4.88
N ILE A 146 10.85 42.31 -6.00
CA ILE A 146 11.58 41.03 -6.02
C ILE A 146 13.08 41.20 -5.66
N VAL A 147 13.63 42.41 -5.77
CA VAL A 147 15.09 42.62 -5.73
C VAL A 147 15.66 42.79 -4.31
N ASP A 148 14.82 42.95 -3.29
CA ASP A 148 15.25 43.17 -1.90
C ASP A 148 14.49 42.27 -0.89
N GLN A 149 14.01 41.08 -1.30
CA GLN A 149 13.37 40.16 -0.36
C GLN A 149 14.39 39.57 0.61
N GLU A 150 14.05 39.57 1.89
CA GLU A 150 14.81 38.84 2.91
C GLU A 150 14.52 37.33 2.79
N PRO A 151 15.47 36.43 3.09
CA PRO A 151 15.25 34.99 2.95
C PRO A 151 14.06 34.47 3.78
N GLU A 152 13.81 35.09 4.93
CA GLU A 152 12.65 34.82 5.79
C GLU A 152 11.32 35.15 5.09
N GLU A 153 11.29 36.19 4.23
CA GLU A 153 10.08 36.55 3.47
C GLU A 153 9.77 35.52 2.38
N VAL A 154 10.80 34.94 1.74
CA VAL A 154 10.61 33.85 0.76
C VAL A 154 10.12 32.58 1.44
N VAL A 155 10.64 32.26 2.62
CA VAL A 155 10.15 31.14 3.44
C VAL A 155 8.69 31.38 3.84
N ALA A 156 8.35 32.58 4.34
CA ALA A 156 6.97 32.92 4.69
C ALA A 156 6.01 32.76 3.50
N ALA A 157 6.37 33.33 2.34
CA ALA A 157 5.55 33.24 1.13
C ALA A 157 5.32 31.79 0.67
N PHE A 158 6.33 30.93 0.80
CA PHE A 158 6.20 29.51 0.51
C PHE A 158 5.21 28.79 1.43
N PHE A 159 5.29 29.02 2.74
CA PHE A 159 4.35 28.40 3.69
C PHE A 159 2.93 28.94 3.52
N ASP A 160 2.76 30.24 3.23
CA ASP A 160 1.47 30.83 2.90
C ASP A 160 0.88 30.16 1.64
N ALA A 161 1.69 29.96 0.59
CA ALA A 161 1.25 29.29 -0.63
C ALA A 161 0.85 27.82 -0.40
N ILE A 162 1.59 27.07 0.42
CA ILE A 162 1.21 25.71 0.81
C ILE A 162 -0.12 25.74 1.56
N HIS A 163 -0.24 26.58 2.59
CA HIS A 163 -1.45 26.69 3.40
C HIS A 163 -2.68 27.06 2.56
N ASP A 164 -2.51 27.88 1.52
CA ASP A 164 -3.58 28.23 0.57
C ASP A 164 -3.85 27.15 -0.50
N GLY A 165 -3.07 26.05 -0.50
CA GLY A 165 -3.13 24.98 -1.48
C GLY A 165 -2.63 25.37 -2.88
N ASP A 166 -1.89 26.49 -3.00
CA ASP A 166 -1.32 26.98 -4.26
C ASP A 166 0.05 26.34 -4.51
N VAL A 167 0.01 25.10 -5.01
CA VAL A 167 1.22 24.30 -5.32
C VAL A 167 2.12 24.98 -6.34
N ASP A 168 1.57 25.62 -7.36
CA ASP A 168 2.36 26.28 -8.41
C ASP A 168 3.14 27.47 -7.83
N GLU A 169 2.50 28.28 -6.99
CA GLU A 169 3.17 29.39 -6.29
C GLU A 169 4.22 28.86 -5.30
N ALA A 170 3.90 27.85 -4.49
CA ALA A 170 4.85 27.24 -3.55
C ALA A 170 6.11 26.73 -4.26
N LEU A 171 5.95 25.98 -5.37
CA LEU A 171 7.06 25.47 -6.16
C LEU A 171 7.88 26.57 -6.85
N SER A 172 7.29 27.75 -7.09
CA SER A 172 8.00 28.89 -7.68
C SER A 172 9.11 29.44 -6.76
N HIS A 173 8.99 29.23 -5.45
CA HIS A 173 10.00 29.61 -4.46
C HIS A 173 11.14 28.58 -4.35
N VAL A 174 10.99 27.39 -4.94
CA VAL A 174 11.99 26.31 -4.86
C VAL A 174 13.08 26.50 -5.92
N SER A 175 14.34 26.31 -5.52
CA SER A 175 15.48 26.45 -6.43
C SER A 175 15.48 25.37 -7.51
N GLY A 176 15.30 25.78 -8.77
CA GLY A 176 15.55 24.91 -9.92
C GLY A 176 17.03 24.57 -10.14
N TYR A 177 17.95 25.20 -9.39
CA TYR A 177 19.39 24.99 -9.55
C TYR A 177 19.92 23.93 -8.58
N GLY A 178 20.29 22.77 -9.12
CA GLY A 178 21.02 21.73 -8.39
C GLY A 178 20.18 20.81 -7.49
N PHE A 179 18.96 21.24 -7.12
CA PHE A 179 18.01 20.46 -6.32
C PHE A 179 16.82 20.02 -7.18
N GLY A 180 16.30 20.93 -8.01
CA GLY A 180 15.24 20.63 -8.98
C GLY A 180 13.88 20.48 -8.32
N VAL A 181 12.84 20.95 -9.00
CA VAL A 181 11.46 20.68 -8.57
C VAL A 181 11.19 19.18 -8.81
N PRO A 182 10.68 18.43 -7.81
CA PRO A 182 10.36 17.03 -7.97
C PRO A 182 9.39 16.80 -9.13
N VAL A 183 9.60 15.70 -9.86
CA VAL A 183 8.75 15.28 -10.97
C VAL A 183 8.54 13.77 -10.93
N GLY A 184 7.48 13.28 -11.57
CA GLY A 184 7.17 11.85 -11.63
C GLY A 184 6.44 11.35 -10.38
N GLU A 185 6.56 10.05 -10.09
CA GLU A 185 5.80 9.36 -9.05
C GLU A 185 6.07 9.89 -7.64
N GLN A 186 7.32 10.23 -7.32
CA GLN A 186 7.69 10.83 -6.02
C GLN A 186 7.00 12.17 -5.74
N ALA A 187 6.56 12.89 -6.78
CA ALA A 187 5.88 14.18 -6.68
C ALA A 187 4.34 14.04 -6.68
N THR A 188 3.81 12.82 -6.67
CA THR A 188 2.37 12.52 -6.72
C THR A 188 1.55 13.28 -5.68
N PHE A 189 2.12 13.52 -4.50
CA PHE A 189 1.46 14.19 -3.39
C PHE A 189 1.84 15.67 -3.25
N LEU A 190 2.62 16.24 -4.17
CA LEU A 190 2.73 17.69 -4.33
C LEU A 190 1.48 18.19 -5.07
N HIS A 191 0.33 18.08 -4.40
CA HIS A 191 -1.00 18.32 -4.96
C HIS A 191 -1.88 19.05 -3.94
N PRO A 192 -2.77 19.98 -4.35
CA PRO A 192 -3.63 20.72 -3.42
C PRO A 192 -4.44 19.81 -2.49
N ASP A 193 -5.08 18.77 -3.02
CA ASP A 193 -5.86 17.79 -2.21
C ASP A 193 -5.02 16.99 -1.19
N ALA A 194 -3.69 17.01 -1.31
CA ALA A 194 -2.81 16.36 -0.34
C ALA A 194 -2.40 17.31 0.79
N ILE A 195 -2.76 18.59 0.75
CA ILE A 195 -2.39 19.60 1.75
C ILE A 195 -3.58 19.91 2.65
N ASP A 196 -3.39 19.76 3.96
CA ASP A 196 -4.35 20.17 4.99
C ASP A 196 -4.17 21.66 5.33
N ASP A 197 -5.24 22.37 5.73
CA ASP A 197 -5.23 23.77 6.17
C ASP A 197 -5.42 23.94 7.69
N ASP A 198 -5.59 22.85 8.45
CA ASP A 198 -5.70 22.84 9.92
C ASP A 198 -4.32 22.87 10.62
N TRP A 199 -3.40 23.72 10.15
CA TRP A 199 -2.13 24.02 10.81
C TRP A 199 -1.68 25.44 10.44
N GLU A 200 -0.81 26.05 11.24
CA GLU A 200 -0.30 27.39 10.96
C GLU A 200 1.21 27.51 11.19
N VAL A 201 1.85 28.48 10.55
CA VAL A 201 3.22 28.87 10.89
C VAL A 201 3.21 29.66 12.19
N LEU A 202 3.85 29.11 13.22
CA LEU A 202 3.94 29.73 14.54
C LEU A 202 5.14 30.67 14.67
N GLU A 203 6.26 30.32 14.03
CA GLU A 203 7.50 31.09 14.11
C GLU A 203 8.36 30.88 12.86
N ILE A 204 8.88 31.98 12.31
CA ILE A 204 9.98 31.99 11.34
C ILE A 204 11.13 32.75 12.00
N GLY A 205 12.23 32.05 12.28
CA GLY A 205 13.39 32.66 12.91
C GLY A 205 14.36 33.25 11.89
N GLU A 206 15.33 34.02 12.38
CA GLU A 206 16.37 34.61 11.54
C GLU A 206 17.24 33.54 10.87
N MET A 207 17.66 33.81 9.63
CA MET A 207 18.59 32.99 8.86
C MET A 207 19.92 32.79 9.63
N ARG A 208 20.44 31.56 9.59
CA ARG A 208 21.72 31.19 10.21
C ARG A 208 22.58 30.40 9.23
N GLY A 209 23.88 30.33 9.54
CA GLY A 209 24.86 29.52 8.80
C GLY A 209 25.67 30.32 7.78
N ASP A 210 26.98 30.06 7.76
CA ASP A 210 27.92 30.76 6.87
C ASP A 210 28.04 30.10 5.48
N PHE A 211 27.82 28.78 5.40
CA PHE A 211 27.98 27.98 4.17
C PHE A 211 26.64 27.39 3.70
N ASP A 212 25.93 26.73 4.62
CA ASP A 212 24.54 26.32 4.43
C ASP A 212 23.66 27.32 5.17
N LYS A 213 23.02 28.22 4.40
CA LYS A 213 22.09 29.21 4.94
C LYS A 213 20.77 28.51 5.19
N VAL A 214 20.28 28.57 6.42
CA VAL A 214 19.05 27.90 6.86
C VAL A 214 18.17 28.84 7.67
N VAL A 215 16.86 28.69 7.54
CA VAL A 215 15.84 29.45 8.28
C VAL A 215 15.09 28.47 9.17
N PRO A 216 15.13 28.61 10.52
CA PRO A 216 14.35 27.76 11.40
C PRO A 216 12.87 28.15 11.33
N VAL A 217 11.99 27.16 11.16
CA VAL A 217 10.54 27.36 11.07
C VAL A 217 9.85 26.43 12.05
N THR A 218 8.86 26.94 12.76
CA THR A 218 7.97 26.14 13.61
C THR A 218 6.56 26.22 13.06
N ILE A 219 5.96 25.05 12.80
CA ILE A 219 4.54 24.91 12.47
C ILE A 219 3.81 24.27 13.65
N GLY A 220 2.49 24.41 13.69
CA GLY A 220 1.69 23.70 14.69
C GLY A 220 0.20 23.77 14.45
N ASP A 221 -0.52 22.97 15.22
CA ASP A 221 -1.96 22.97 15.32
C ASP A 221 -2.38 23.21 16.79
N SER A 222 -3.64 22.93 17.14
CA SER A 222 -4.13 23.14 18.50
C SER A 222 -3.52 22.22 19.56
N GLU A 223 -2.87 21.12 19.15
CA GLU A 223 -2.39 20.05 20.03
C GLU A 223 -0.88 19.83 19.92
N ASN A 224 -0.31 20.05 18.74
CA ASN A 224 1.05 19.65 18.36
C ASN A 224 1.83 20.84 17.77
N ARG A 225 3.16 20.73 17.82
CA ARG A 225 4.10 21.69 17.23
C ARG A 225 5.33 20.94 16.73
N GLU A 226 5.83 21.33 15.57
CA GLU A 226 7.01 20.75 14.95
C GLU A 226 7.94 21.85 14.45
N THR A 227 9.25 21.67 14.62
CA THR A 227 10.26 22.67 14.23
C THR A 227 11.27 22.04 13.28
N GLY A 228 11.41 22.62 12.09
CA GLY A 228 12.40 22.21 11.10
C GLY A 228 13.35 23.33 10.69
N LEU A 229 14.26 23.00 9.78
CA LEU A 229 15.17 23.98 9.16
C LEU A 229 14.96 23.96 7.65
N ILE A 230 14.72 25.14 7.07
CA ILE A 230 14.56 25.30 5.63
C ILE A 230 15.84 25.87 5.04
N GLY A 231 16.48 25.11 4.14
CA GLY A 231 17.64 25.59 3.40
C GLY A 231 17.26 26.72 2.44
N VAL A 232 18.09 27.75 2.34
CA VAL A 232 17.92 28.85 1.37
C VAL A 232 19.19 29.08 0.57
N VAL A 233 19.03 29.47 -0.69
CA VAL A 233 20.14 29.77 -1.61
C VAL A 233 19.85 31.05 -2.37
N GLU A 234 20.88 31.85 -2.59
CA GLU A 234 20.79 33.10 -3.35
C GLU A 234 21.35 32.88 -4.76
N HIS A 235 20.52 33.17 -5.77
CA HIS A 235 20.90 33.12 -7.18
C HIS A 235 20.50 34.43 -7.86
N ASP A 236 21.49 35.11 -8.46
CA ASP A 236 21.31 36.40 -9.13
C ASP A 236 20.63 37.48 -8.27
N GLY A 237 20.89 37.46 -6.96
CA GLY A 237 20.31 38.40 -5.99
C GLY A 237 18.89 38.06 -5.54
N VAL A 238 18.38 36.87 -5.89
CA VAL A 238 17.06 36.38 -5.48
C VAL A 238 17.22 35.14 -4.61
N TRP A 239 16.47 35.06 -3.52
CA TRP A 239 16.46 33.92 -2.62
C TRP A 239 15.49 32.83 -3.09
N TYR A 240 15.90 31.58 -2.93
CA TYR A 240 15.12 30.39 -3.21
C TYR A 240 15.29 29.37 -2.10
N LEU A 241 14.33 28.46 -1.97
CA LEU A 241 14.40 27.33 -1.07
C LEU A 241 15.25 26.20 -1.67
N LYS A 242 16.10 25.60 -0.84
CA LYS A 242 16.88 24.41 -1.16
C LYS A 242 16.13 23.21 -0.57
N ASP A 243 15.52 22.42 -1.45
CA ASP A 243 14.90 21.12 -1.14
C ASP A 243 14.00 21.14 0.12
N PRO A 244 12.90 21.92 0.11
CA PRO A 244 12.07 22.11 1.31
C PRO A 244 11.08 20.95 1.54
N PHE A 245 11.29 19.80 0.89
CA PHE A 245 10.34 18.68 0.91
C PHE A 245 10.65 17.73 2.06
N VAL A 246 9.63 16.99 2.51
CA VAL A 246 9.78 15.90 3.46
C VAL A 246 9.70 14.59 2.70
N GLU A 247 10.74 13.76 2.80
CA GLU A 247 10.74 12.40 2.30
C GLU A 247 9.95 11.49 3.25
N VAL A 248 8.89 10.88 2.72
CA VAL A 248 7.99 9.98 3.44
C VAL A 248 8.00 8.60 2.80
N GLU A 249 8.36 7.59 3.59
CA GLU A 249 8.32 6.20 3.19
C GLU A 249 7.02 5.54 3.67
N PHE A 250 6.22 5.00 2.75
CA PHE A 250 4.97 4.29 3.06
C PHE A 250 5.19 2.78 3.06
N VAL A 251 5.00 2.14 4.21
CA VAL A 251 5.07 0.67 4.33
C VAL A 251 3.67 0.12 4.51
N THR A 252 2.98 -0.15 3.39
CA THR A 252 1.53 -0.45 3.38
C THR A 252 1.19 -1.68 2.54
N PRO A 253 1.81 -2.84 2.81
CA PRO A 253 1.61 -4.05 1.98
C PRO A 253 0.15 -4.52 1.91
N GLU A 254 -0.68 -4.11 2.85
CA GLU A 254 -2.12 -4.41 2.96
C GLU A 254 -3.00 -3.59 2.02
N LEU A 255 -2.51 -2.44 1.55
CA LEU A 255 -3.27 -1.49 0.76
C LEU A 255 -2.78 -1.49 -0.67
N THR A 256 -3.71 -1.38 -1.61
CA THR A 256 -3.40 -1.16 -3.04
C THR A 256 -3.42 0.32 -3.41
N TYR A 257 -3.56 1.20 -2.42
CA TYR A 257 -3.65 2.63 -2.57
C TYR A 257 -2.92 3.33 -1.44
N LEU A 258 -2.61 4.59 -1.65
CA LEU A 258 -2.12 5.52 -0.65
C LEU A 258 -3.14 6.64 -0.47
N HIS A 259 -3.33 7.07 0.77
CA HIS A 259 -4.19 8.19 1.12
C HIS A 259 -3.35 9.23 1.83
N VAL A 260 -3.39 10.48 1.35
CA VAL A 260 -2.74 11.61 2.00
C VAL A 260 -3.74 12.74 2.03
N ASN A 261 -4.27 13.06 3.21
CA ASN A 261 -5.37 14.01 3.40
C ASN A 261 -6.58 13.68 2.53
N ASP A 262 -6.94 14.51 1.55
CA ASP A 262 -8.06 14.25 0.62
C ASP A 262 -7.62 13.54 -0.68
N ARG A 263 -6.31 13.33 -0.85
CA ARG A 263 -5.74 12.74 -2.07
C ARG A 263 -5.58 11.23 -1.93
N VAL A 264 -6.36 10.49 -2.72
CA VAL A 264 -6.24 9.04 -2.87
C VAL A 264 -5.56 8.68 -4.19
N VAL A 265 -4.58 7.77 -4.14
CA VAL A 265 -3.84 7.30 -5.31
C VAL A 265 -3.75 5.79 -5.30
N GLU A 266 -4.22 5.16 -6.37
CA GLU A 266 -4.11 3.72 -6.58
C GLU A 266 -2.67 3.37 -6.99
N LEU A 267 -2.02 2.47 -6.25
CA LEU A 267 -0.63 2.06 -6.50
C LEU A 267 -0.46 1.44 -7.89
N ALA A 268 -1.47 0.72 -8.39
CA ALA A 268 -1.44 0.15 -9.73
C ALA A 268 -1.31 1.21 -10.84
N GLU A 269 -1.79 2.44 -10.61
CA GLU A 269 -1.66 3.55 -11.56
C GLU A 269 -0.24 4.12 -11.56
N LEU A 270 0.44 4.11 -10.41
CA LEU A 270 1.83 4.55 -10.28
C LEU A 270 2.76 3.58 -11.01
N TYR A 271 2.61 2.27 -10.78
CA TYR A 271 3.51 1.25 -11.34
C TYR A 271 3.18 0.80 -12.77
N ALA A 272 2.20 1.40 -13.43
CA ALA A 272 1.75 0.98 -14.76
C ALA A 272 2.85 1.07 -15.84
N HIS A 273 3.92 1.81 -15.59
CA HIS A 273 4.98 2.10 -16.56
C HIS A 273 6.33 1.43 -16.25
N ASP A 274 6.55 0.89 -15.05
CA ASP A 274 7.82 0.24 -14.70
C ASP A 274 7.63 -0.89 -13.66
N VAL A 275 7.47 -2.12 -14.17
CA VAL A 275 7.37 -3.34 -13.33
C VAL A 275 8.68 -3.70 -12.63
N GLU A 276 9.81 -3.08 -12.97
CA GLU A 276 11.07 -3.23 -12.24
C GLU A 276 11.25 -2.18 -11.13
N ALA A 277 10.41 -1.13 -11.11
CA ALA A 277 10.38 -0.08 -10.08
C ALA A 277 9.45 -0.40 -8.89
N ILE A 278 9.17 -1.68 -8.64
CA ILE A 278 8.58 -2.14 -7.38
C ILE A 278 9.59 -1.82 -6.27
N GLY A 279 9.46 -0.66 -5.63
CA GLY A 279 10.40 -0.21 -4.59
C GLY A 279 10.55 1.31 -4.41
N LEU A 280 9.75 2.15 -5.09
CA LEU A 280 9.59 3.54 -4.66
C LEU A 280 8.52 3.60 -3.56
N ASP A 281 8.97 3.31 -2.34
CA ASP A 281 8.15 3.49 -1.14
C ASP A 281 8.23 4.95 -0.64
N THR A 282 9.16 5.75 -1.21
CA THR A 282 9.42 7.14 -0.79
C THR A 282 8.75 8.17 -1.69
N TYR A 283 8.02 9.10 -1.08
CA TYR A 283 7.32 10.21 -1.72
C TYR A 283 7.73 11.53 -1.07
N LEU A 284 7.59 12.61 -1.81
CA LEU A 284 7.89 13.96 -1.35
C LEU A 284 6.61 14.70 -1.02
N LEU A 285 6.56 15.26 0.18
CA LEU A 285 5.47 16.09 0.68
C LEU A 285 5.97 17.50 0.97
N PHE A 286 5.07 18.48 0.93
CA PHE A 286 5.36 19.79 1.51
C PHE A 286 5.43 19.67 3.05
N PRO A 287 6.06 20.62 3.75
CA PRO A 287 5.88 20.73 5.19
C PRO A 287 4.42 21.03 5.52
N GLY A 288 3.87 20.45 6.59
CA GLY A 288 2.46 20.62 6.95
C GLY A 288 1.88 19.49 7.80
N ARG A 289 0.55 19.45 7.90
CA ARG A 289 -0.20 18.41 8.62
C ARG A 289 -0.74 17.35 7.64
N TYR A 290 -0.62 16.07 8.02
CA TYR A 290 -0.99 14.95 7.17
C TYR A 290 -1.70 13.83 7.93
N ASP A 291 -2.84 13.40 7.38
CA ASP A 291 -3.49 12.12 7.67
C ASP A 291 -3.18 11.14 6.52
N PHE A 292 -2.65 9.97 6.88
CA PHE A 292 -2.24 8.95 5.92
C PHE A 292 -3.24 7.79 5.75
N LEU A 293 -4.31 7.79 6.56
CA LEU A 293 -5.23 6.67 6.69
C LEU A 293 -6.66 7.07 6.35
N GLY A 294 -7.00 8.35 6.47
CA GLY A 294 -8.35 8.85 6.32
C GLY A 294 -9.33 8.03 7.16
N ASP A 295 -10.38 7.51 6.54
CA ASP A 295 -11.43 6.76 7.25
C ASP A 295 -11.09 5.29 7.56
N LEU A 296 -9.86 4.83 7.31
CA LEU A 296 -9.48 3.44 7.57
C LEU A 296 -9.53 3.13 9.08
N PRO A 297 -10.25 2.06 9.50
CA PRO A 297 -10.25 1.63 10.89
C PRO A 297 -8.92 0.98 11.24
N VAL A 298 -7.99 1.78 11.74
CA VAL A 298 -6.68 1.33 12.23
C VAL A 298 -6.70 1.24 13.74
N ALA A 299 -6.04 0.22 14.30
CA ALA A 299 -5.96 0.09 15.75
C ALA A 299 -5.03 1.17 16.32
N GLY A 300 -5.58 2.03 17.17
CA GLY A 300 -4.94 3.25 17.61
C GLY A 300 -5.33 4.38 16.68
N ASP A 301 -5.97 5.43 17.23
CA ASP A 301 -6.33 6.63 16.49
C ASP A 301 -5.04 7.28 15.97
N PRO A 302 -4.73 7.20 14.67
CA PRO A 302 -3.51 7.76 14.14
C PRO A 302 -3.69 9.27 14.14
N ALA A 303 -3.16 9.93 15.18
CA ALA A 303 -3.15 11.38 15.21
C ALA A 303 -2.48 11.90 13.92
N PRO A 304 -3.02 12.95 13.28
CA PRO A 304 -2.38 13.59 12.15
C PRO A 304 -0.92 13.93 12.45
N HIS A 305 -0.07 13.77 11.44
CA HIS A 305 1.36 13.99 11.56
C HIS A 305 1.70 15.42 11.11
N LEU A 306 2.36 16.19 11.97
CA LEU A 306 3.03 17.42 11.54
C LEU A 306 4.42 17.04 11.00
N LEU A 307 4.68 17.41 9.75
CA LEU A 307 5.92 17.11 9.05
C LEU A 307 6.69 18.38 8.74
N MET A 308 7.99 18.36 9.06
CA MET A 308 8.94 19.43 8.77
C MET A 308 10.26 18.85 8.25
N PRO A 309 10.95 19.54 7.32
CA PRO A 309 12.27 19.14 6.89
C PRO A 309 13.26 19.19 8.05
N GLU A 310 14.01 18.11 8.20
CA GLU A 310 14.99 17.99 9.27
C GLU A 310 16.32 18.72 8.95
N PRO A 311 17.10 19.11 9.97
CA PRO A 311 18.35 19.84 9.81
C PRO A 311 19.46 19.15 9.03
N GLU A 312 19.48 17.82 8.98
CA GLU A 312 20.65 17.06 8.54
C GLU A 312 20.42 16.44 7.16
N PRO A 313 21.38 16.55 6.22
CA PRO A 313 21.24 15.96 4.89
C PRO A 313 21.25 14.41 4.88
N GLU A 314 21.51 13.79 6.04
CA GLU A 314 21.38 12.34 6.26
C GLU A 314 20.18 12.01 7.16
N SER A 315 19.25 12.94 7.30
CA SER A 315 18.07 12.74 8.14
C SER A 315 17.31 11.49 7.69
N PRO A 316 16.92 10.63 8.65
CA PRO A 316 16.18 9.43 8.34
C PRO A 316 14.87 9.84 7.64
N GLN A 317 14.53 9.12 6.57
CA GLN A 317 13.22 9.23 5.94
C GLN A 317 12.13 9.06 7.00
N VAL A 318 11.07 9.84 6.89
CA VAL A 318 9.91 9.67 7.78
C VAL A 318 9.20 8.41 7.33
N THR A 319 9.48 7.28 7.99
CA THR A 319 8.75 6.05 7.73
C THR A 319 7.38 6.14 8.40
N VAL A 320 6.34 6.23 7.56
CA VAL A 320 4.95 6.13 7.99
C VAL A 320 4.61 4.65 8.05
N SER A 321 4.70 4.11 9.27
CA SER A 321 4.16 2.78 9.57
C SER A 321 2.68 2.95 9.87
N LEU A 322 1.83 2.52 8.94
CA LEU A 322 0.43 2.34 9.25
C LEU A 322 0.34 1.27 10.35
N GLY A 323 -0.40 1.56 11.42
CA GLY A 323 -0.69 0.55 12.43
C GLY A 323 -1.42 -0.65 11.81
N PRO A 324 -1.66 -1.73 12.57
CA PRO A 324 -2.39 -2.87 12.04
C PRO A 324 -3.80 -2.45 11.61
N VAL A 325 -4.03 -2.48 10.30
CA VAL A 325 -5.34 -2.22 9.69
C VAL A 325 -6.27 -3.37 10.03
N THR A 326 -7.47 -3.07 10.52
CA THR A 326 -8.48 -4.09 10.87
C THR A 326 -9.63 -4.05 9.86
N PRO A 327 -9.71 -4.99 8.91
CA PRO A 327 -10.75 -4.97 7.89
C PRO A 327 -12.16 -5.05 8.51
N GLY A 328 -13.08 -4.22 8.01
CA GLY A 328 -14.47 -4.21 8.45
C GLY A 328 -15.33 -5.31 7.79
N PRO A 329 -16.61 -5.46 8.21
CA PRO A 329 -17.51 -6.48 7.66
C PRO A 329 -17.76 -6.38 6.15
N GLU A 330 -17.70 -5.17 5.59
CA GLU A 330 -17.86 -4.95 4.14
C GLU A 330 -16.65 -5.49 3.37
N ALA A 331 -15.43 -5.29 3.91
CA ALA A 331 -14.21 -5.87 3.35
C ALA A 331 -14.23 -7.41 3.46
N GLU A 332 -14.72 -7.99 4.57
CA GLU A 332 -14.86 -9.44 4.70
C GLU A 332 -15.85 -10.04 3.69
N ALA A 333 -16.98 -9.36 3.45
CA ALA A 333 -17.93 -9.75 2.43
C ALA A 333 -17.29 -9.69 1.03
N SER A 334 -16.51 -8.64 0.75
CA SER A 334 -15.78 -8.47 -0.50
C SER A 334 -14.68 -9.53 -0.71
N LEU A 335 -13.97 -9.91 0.36
CA LEU A 335 -12.99 -11.00 0.35
C LEU A 335 -13.64 -12.32 -0.09
N ASN A 336 -14.75 -12.69 0.54
CA ASN A 336 -15.46 -13.94 0.21
C ASN A 336 -16.04 -13.91 -1.21
N ALA A 337 -16.59 -12.77 -1.65
CA ALA A 337 -17.07 -12.60 -3.02
C ALA A 337 -15.94 -12.74 -4.05
N SER A 338 -14.80 -12.12 -3.78
CA SER A 338 -13.61 -12.19 -4.66
C SER A 338 -13.05 -13.60 -4.74
N LEU A 339 -13.03 -14.32 -3.62
CA LEU A 339 -12.62 -15.73 -3.59
C LEU A 339 -13.59 -16.60 -4.41
N ALA A 340 -14.90 -16.39 -4.27
CA ALA A 340 -15.89 -17.14 -5.04
C ALA A 340 -15.69 -16.96 -6.55
N VAL A 341 -15.51 -15.72 -7.01
CA VAL A 341 -15.21 -15.41 -8.42
C VAL A 341 -13.91 -16.08 -8.88
N LEU A 342 -12.86 -16.05 -8.05
CA LEU A 342 -11.59 -16.70 -8.36
C LEU A 342 -11.75 -18.22 -8.49
N VAL A 343 -12.42 -18.87 -7.54
CA VAL A 343 -12.65 -20.32 -7.53
C VAL A 343 -13.50 -20.73 -8.74
N GLU A 344 -14.59 -20.02 -9.03
CA GLU A 344 -15.44 -20.27 -10.20
C GLU A 344 -14.64 -20.15 -11.50
N ARG A 345 -13.83 -19.10 -11.64
CA ARG A 345 -12.95 -18.93 -12.80
C ARG A 345 -11.96 -20.08 -12.92
N CYS A 346 -11.33 -20.47 -11.83
CA CYS A 346 -10.40 -21.58 -11.79
C CYS A 346 -11.08 -22.92 -12.11
N ALA A 347 -12.36 -23.11 -11.76
CA ALA A 347 -13.08 -24.35 -12.06
C ALA A 347 -13.36 -24.54 -13.56
N THR A 348 -13.24 -23.47 -14.36
CA THR A 348 -13.42 -23.54 -15.82
C THR A 348 -12.20 -24.03 -16.59
N VAL A 349 -11.05 -24.17 -15.92
CA VAL A 349 -9.79 -24.58 -16.58
C VAL A 349 -9.71 -26.09 -16.74
N GLU A 350 -9.12 -26.57 -17.83
CA GLU A 350 -8.98 -28.02 -18.13
C GLU A 350 -7.60 -28.57 -17.71
N TYR A 351 -6.89 -27.86 -16.83
CA TYR A 351 -5.56 -28.23 -16.33
C TYR A 351 -5.63 -28.70 -14.87
N GLY A 352 -4.80 -29.68 -14.52
CA GLY A 352 -4.67 -30.15 -13.14
C GLY A 352 -4.05 -29.13 -12.19
N TYR A 353 -3.29 -28.16 -12.72
CA TYR A 353 -2.65 -27.11 -11.94
C TYR A 353 -2.60 -25.82 -12.76
N VAL A 354 -2.99 -24.70 -12.14
CA VAL A 354 -2.91 -23.36 -12.71
C VAL A 354 -2.34 -22.41 -11.65
N PRO A 355 -1.19 -21.76 -11.90
CA PRO A 355 -0.72 -20.68 -11.05
C PRO A 355 -1.82 -19.61 -10.92
N GLY A 356 -2.07 -19.14 -9.70
CA GLY A 356 -3.19 -18.28 -9.35
C GLY A 356 -4.33 -19.00 -8.61
N CYS A 357 -4.52 -20.30 -8.85
CA CYS A 357 -5.70 -21.01 -8.36
C CYS A 357 -5.49 -21.62 -6.97
N PRO A 358 -6.48 -21.52 -6.05
CA PRO A 358 -6.44 -22.11 -4.71
C PRO A 358 -6.77 -23.62 -4.72
N MET A 359 -6.60 -24.28 -5.86
CA MET A 359 -6.88 -25.70 -6.05
C MET A 359 -5.96 -26.30 -7.10
N ALA A 360 -5.53 -27.54 -6.86
CA ALA A 360 -4.67 -28.29 -7.75
C ALA A 360 -4.84 -29.80 -7.53
N LEU A 361 -4.62 -30.56 -8.59
CA LEU A 361 -4.37 -31.99 -8.57
C LEU A 361 -2.87 -32.17 -8.37
N VAL A 362 -2.45 -32.56 -7.16
CA VAL A 362 -1.05 -32.86 -6.88
C VAL A 362 -0.66 -34.15 -7.62
N THR A 363 0.47 -34.11 -8.32
CA THR A 363 1.00 -35.23 -9.12
C THR A 363 1.82 -36.20 -8.27
N ASP A 364 1.28 -36.61 -7.12
CA ASP A 364 1.94 -37.54 -6.21
C ASP A 364 0.98 -38.66 -5.81
N ALA A 365 1.56 -39.83 -5.51
CA ALA A 365 0.91 -41.13 -5.37
C ALA A 365 -0.56 -41.07 -4.91
N LEU A 366 -1.46 -41.54 -5.79
CA LEU A 366 -2.84 -41.85 -5.40
C LEU A 366 -2.83 -43.04 -4.42
N PRO A 367 -3.96 -43.34 -3.75
CA PRO A 367 -4.09 -44.56 -2.95
C PRO A 367 -3.64 -45.80 -3.74
N ASP A 368 -3.12 -46.80 -3.02
CA ASP A 368 -2.67 -48.08 -3.58
C ASP A 368 -1.44 -48.02 -4.52
N ASP A 369 -0.50 -47.10 -4.26
CA ASP A 369 0.75 -46.93 -5.01
C ASP A 369 0.54 -46.62 -6.51
N VAL A 370 -0.64 -46.09 -6.89
CA VAL A 370 -0.93 -45.68 -8.26
C VAL A 370 -0.22 -44.36 -8.55
N TYR A 371 0.71 -44.40 -9.51
CA TYR A 371 1.44 -43.24 -9.97
C TYR A 371 0.84 -42.70 -11.28
N VAL A 372 0.43 -41.43 -11.25
CA VAL A 372 -0.08 -40.70 -12.42
C VAL A 372 0.96 -39.65 -12.80
N ASP A 373 1.57 -39.82 -13.98
CA ASP A 373 2.58 -38.91 -14.54
C ASP A 373 1.94 -37.60 -15.01
N ALA A 374 0.71 -37.67 -15.54
CA ALA A 374 0.00 -36.52 -16.08
C ALA A 374 -1.52 -36.71 -16.04
N TYR A 375 -2.24 -35.60 -15.91
CA TYR A 375 -3.69 -35.54 -16.02
C TYR A 375 -4.11 -34.93 -17.37
N ARG A 376 -5.20 -35.44 -17.93
CA ARG A 376 -5.87 -34.94 -19.14
C ARG A 376 -7.38 -34.85 -18.89
N ASP A 377 -8.07 -34.13 -19.75
CA ASP A 377 -9.54 -34.00 -19.73
C ASP A 377 -10.06 -33.60 -18.32
N VAL A 378 -9.32 -32.73 -17.63
CA VAL A 378 -9.61 -32.35 -16.25
C VAL A 378 -10.88 -31.52 -16.22
N ARG A 379 -11.79 -31.86 -15.32
CA ARG A 379 -13.02 -31.10 -15.04
C ARG A 379 -13.17 -30.93 -13.55
N TRP A 380 -13.47 -29.72 -13.16
CA TRP A 380 -13.69 -29.33 -11.78
C TRP A 380 -15.18 -29.01 -11.57
N GLU A 381 -15.71 -29.42 -10.43
CA GLU A 381 -17.05 -29.07 -9.97
C GLU A 381 -16.95 -28.57 -8.54
N VAL A 382 -17.43 -27.35 -8.27
CA VAL A 382 -17.41 -26.78 -6.92
C VAL A 382 -18.56 -27.40 -6.12
N ALA A 383 -18.23 -28.25 -5.16
CA ALA A 383 -19.21 -28.89 -4.29
C ALA A 383 -19.62 -27.95 -3.15
N ARG A 384 -18.65 -27.24 -2.56
CA ARG A 384 -18.86 -26.24 -1.50
C ARG A 384 -17.83 -25.13 -1.57
N MET A 385 -18.29 -23.88 -1.56
CA MET A 385 -17.41 -22.71 -1.51
C MET A 385 -16.83 -22.56 -0.09
N PRO A 386 -15.51 -22.28 0.08
CA PRO A 386 -14.96 -21.97 1.39
C PRO A 386 -15.51 -20.63 1.89
N THR A 387 -15.55 -20.49 3.22
CA THR A 387 -15.66 -19.18 3.87
C THR A 387 -14.31 -18.82 4.45
N VAL A 388 -13.90 -17.57 4.25
CA VAL A 388 -12.60 -17.05 4.69
C VAL A 388 -12.74 -15.75 5.48
N THR A 389 -11.72 -15.44 6.25
CA THR A 389 -11.52 -14.14 6.94
C THR A 389 -10.09 -13.64 6.69
N PHE A 390 -9.83 -12.39 7.07
CA PHE A 390 -8.48 -11.84 7.06
C PHE A 390 -7.67 -12.39 8.23
N GLY A 391 -6.48 -12.89 7.94
CA GLY A 391 -5.48 -13.26 8.94
C GLY A 391 -4.51 -12.12 9.22
N GLU A 392 -3.37 -12.49 9.81
CA GLU A 392 -2.27 -11.55 10.07
C GLU A 392 -1.74 -10.91 8.77
N SER A 393 -1.40 -9.63 8.84
CA SER A 393 -0.69 -8.98 7.74
C SER A 393 0.75 -9.44 7.66
N ALA A 394 1.19 -9.77 6.45
CA ALA A 394 2.59 -10.01 6.15
C ALA A 394 3.22 -8.76 5.54
N LYS A 395 4.37 -8.36 6.10
CA LYS A 395 5.12 -7.14 5.80
C LYS A 395 5.31 -6.81 4.30
N ASP A 396 5.33 -7.82 3.43
CA ASP A 396 5.63 -7.63 2.00
C ASP A 396 4.55 -8.25 1.08
N SER A 397 3.38 -8.63 1.61
CA SER A 397 2.39 -9.35 0.77
C SER A 397 0.93 -9.12 1.13
N GLY A 398 0.63 -8.23 2.07
CA GLY A 398 -0.74 -7.93 2.51
C GLY A 398 -1.29 -8.97 3.49
N PHE A 399 -2.60 -9.03 3.63
CA PHE A 399 -3.25 -9.90 4.61
C PHE A 399 -3.18 -11.37 4.19
N ALA A 400 -2.86 -12.24 5.14
CA ALA A 400 -3.14 -13.66 5.00
C ALA A 400 -4.65 -13.90 4.83
N VAL A 401 -5.01 -14.98 4.14
CA VAL A 401 -6.40 -15.42 4.00
C VAL A 401 -6.57 -16.69 4.82
N GLU A 402 -7.40 -16.62 5.86
CA GLU A 402 -7.65 -17.73 6.78
C GLU A 402 -8.98 -18.40 6.48
N VAL A 403 -8.99 -19.74 6.48
CA VAL A 403 -10.19 -20.54 6.24
C VAL A 403 -10.98 -20.68 7.54
N THR A 404 -12.23 -20.23 7.54
CA THR A 404 -13.17 -20.42 8.65
C THR A 404 -14.09 -21.61 8.43
N ASP A 405 -14.51 -21.86 7.18
CA ASP A 405 -15.22 -23.08 6.76
C ASP A 405 -14.56 -23.66 5.50
N PRO A 406 -14.05 -24.90 5.51
CA PRO A 406 -13.34 -25.48 4.37
C PRO A 406 -14.23 -25.69 3.15
N GLY A 407 -13.74 -25.26 2.00
CA GLY A 407 -14.33 -25.52 0.70
C GLY A 407 -13.99 -26.92 0.17
N GLU A 408 -14.79 -27.40 -0.78
CA GLU A 408 -14.59 -28.67 -1.45
C GLU A 408 -14.91 -28.57 -2.95
N ILE A 409 -14.06 -29.19 -3.76
CA ILE A 409 -14.27 -29.42 -5.18
C ILE A 409 -14.25 -30.91 -5.47
N THR A 410 -15.03 -31.33 -6.45
CA THR A 410 -14.86 -32.63 -7.09
C THR A 410 -14.08 -32.43 -8.37
N VAL A 411 -13.09 -33.28 -8.60
CA VAL A 411 -12.31 -33.30 -9.83
C VAL A 411 -12.45 -34.64 -10.51
N THR A 412 -12.62 -34.59 -11.83
CA THR A 412 -12.59 -35.77 -12.70
C THR A 412 -11.51 -35.57 -13.77
N ALA A 413 -10.70 -36.58 -14.02
CA ALA A 413 -9.61 -36.49 -14.98
C ALA A 413 -9.25 -37.88 -15.55
N ALA A 414 -8.67 -37.89 -16.74
CA ALA A 414 -7.98 -39.05 -17.28
C ALA A 414 -6.50 -38.99 -16.83
N GLY A 415 -6.10 -39.89 -15.94
CA GLY A 415 -4.71 -40.04 -15.51
C GLY A 415 -3.91 -40.92 -16.46
N VAL A 416 -2.68 -40.51 -16.78
CA VAL A 416 -1.72 -41.30 -17.57
C VAL A 416 -0.59 -41.70 -16.65
N GLY A 417 -0.44 -43.01 -16.39
CA GLY A 417 0.76 -43.57 -15.74
C GLY A 417 1.71 -44.23 -16.74
N PHE A 418 2.74 -44.93 -16.24
CA PHE A 418 3.78 -45.56 -17.07
C PHE A 418 3.27 -46.50 -18.17
N SER A 419 2.17 -47.23 -17.93
CA SER A 419 1.62 -48.20 -18.90
C SER A 419 0.10 -48.34 -18.86
N THR A 420 -0.59 -47.55 -18.04
CA THR A 420 -2.01 -47.70 -17.74
C THR A 420 -2.65 -46.32 -17.74
N GLU A 421 -3.84 -46.23 -18.33
CA GLU A 421 -4.70 -45.05 -18.23
C GLU A 421 -5.72 -45.27 -17.11
N TYR A 422 -6.02 -44.22 -16.37
CA TYR A 422 -6.93 -44.25 -15.22
C TYR A 422 -8.04 -43.23 -15.40
N ASP A 423 -9.25 -43.61 -15.03
CA ASP A 423 -10.30 -42.68 -14.65
C ASP A 423 -10.07 -42.27 -13.21
N VAL A 424 -9.78 -40.99 -12.99
CA VAL A 424 -9.55 -40.44 -11.66
C VAL A 424 -10.74 -39.56 -11.29
N THR A 425 -11.35 -39.83 -10.13
CA THR A 425 -12.30 -38.95 -9.46
C THR A 425 -11.81 -38.70 -8.04
N ALA A 426 -11.79 -37.46 -7.59
CA ALA A 426 -11.37 -37.12 -6.23
C ALA A 426 -12.17 -35.94 -5.68
N ALA A 427 -12.34 -35.90 -4.36
CA ALA A 427 -12.78 -34.71 -3.65
C ALA A 427 -11.53 -34.00 -3.11
N CYS A 428 -11.38 -32.70 -3.35
CA CYS A 428 -10.22 -31.93 -2.91
C CYS A 428 -10.64 -30.70 -2.12
N GLY A 429 -9.85 -30.35 -1.10
CA GLY A 429 -10.03 -29.09 -0.40
C GLY A 429 -9.68 -27.89 -1.28
N ILE A 430 -10.37 -26.76 -1.07
CA ILE A 430 -9.94 -25.47 -1.59
C ILE A 430 -9.02 -24.83 -0.54
N ASP A 431 -7.77 -24.54 -0.92
CA ASP A 431 -6.77 -23.96 -0.03
C ASP A 431 -6.41 -22.52 -0.43
N PRO A 432 -7.06 -21.52 0.18
CA PRO A 432 -6.77 -20.11 -0.07
C PRO A 432 -5.56 -19.59 0.72
N SER A 433 -4.85 -20.41 1.53
CA SER A 433 -3.71 -19.95 2.33
C SER A 433 -2.53 -19.43 1.51
N VAL A 434 -2.46 -19.85 0.24
CA VAL A 434 -1.52 -19.38 -0.78
C VAL A 434 -1.89 -17.98 -1.32
N LEU A 435 -3.10 -17.52 -1.04
CA LEU A 435 -3.58 -16.21 -1.46
C LEU A 435 -3.24 -15.16 -0.41
N ARG A 436 -3.20 -13.93 -0.90
CA ARG A 436 -3.09 -12.73 -0.10
C ARG A 436 -4.19 -11.77 -0.51
N ALA A 437 -4.69 -11.04 0.46
CA ALA A 437 -5.71 -10.04 0.29
C ALA A 437 -5.12 -8.65 0.50
N GLN A 438 -5.48 -7.72 -0.38
CA GLN A 438 -5.20 -6.30 -0.22
C GLN A 438 -6.51 -5.51 -0.37
N LEU A 439 -6.57 -4.38 0.30
CA LEU A 439 -7.74 -3.48 0.26
C LEU A 439 -7.54 -2.41 -0.82
N ASN A 440 -8.58 -2.18 -1.62
CA ASN A 440 -8.70 -1.04 -2.52
C ASN A 440 -9.32 0.14 -1.79
N ALA A 441 -9.20 1.35 -2.35
CA ALA A 441 -9.72 2.56 -1.71
C ALA A 441 -11.26 2.55 -1.54
N ASP A 442 -11.97 1.80 -2.38
CA ASP A 442 -13.42 1.61 -2.29
C ASP A 442 -13.83 0.52 -1.28
N GLY A 443 -12.88 -0.04 -0.54
CA GLY A 443 -13.08 -1.14 0.40
C GLY A 443 -13.22 -2.52 -0.25
N SER A 444 -13.13 -2.61 -1.58
CA SER A 444 -13.10 -3.90 -2.26
C SER A 444 -11.75 -4.61 -2.05
N VAL A 445 -11.74 -5.93 -2.28
CA VAL A 445 -10.57 -6.77 -2.01
C VAL A 445 -9.95 -7.25 -3.30
N LEU A 446 -8.63 -7.03 -3.43
CA LEU A 446 -7.82 -7.69 -4.44
C LEU A 446 -7.22 -8.97 -3.86
N LEU A 447 -7.47 -10.10 -4.51
CA LEU A 447 -6.81 -11.38 -4.23
C LEU A 447 -5.68 -11.64 -5.22
N HIS A 448 -4.49 -11.91 -4.70
CA HIS A 448 -3.34 -12.32 -5.48
C HIS A 448 -2.63 -13.51 -4.83
N GLN A 449 -1.81 -14.24 -5.57
CA GLN A 449 -0.98 -15.27 -4.96
C GLN A 449 0.20 -14.64 -4.24
N SER A 450 0.50 -15.10 -3.03
CA SER A 450 1.76 -14.77 -2.37
C SER A 450 2.89 -15.16 -3.33
N ALA A 451 3.78 -14.21 -3.63
CA ALA A 451 4.97 -14.50 -4.41
C ALA A 451 5.74 -15.61 -3.69
N VAL A 452 5.72 -16.83 -4.25
CA VAL A 452 6.49 -17.95 -3.69
C VAL A 452 7.95 -17.48 -3.68
N PRO A 453 8.65 -17.53 -2.53
CA PRO A 453 10.02 -17.05 -2.45
C PRO A 453 10.87 -17.67 -3.55
N ALA A 454 11.73 -16.84 -4.13
CA ALA A 454 12.54 -17.14 -5.31
C ALA A 454 13.14 -18.57 -5.29
N PRO A 455 13.25 -19.24 -6.44
CA PRO A 455 13.69 -20.63 -6.55
C PRO A 455 15.10 -20.81 -6.00
N GLY A 456 15.21 -21.26 -4.75
CA GLY A 456 16.50 -21.45 -4.05
C GLY A 456 16.43 -22.32 -2.81
N ILE A 457 15.25 -22.44 -2.20
CA ILE A 457 14.93 -23.47 -1.20
C ILE A 457 14.07 -24.48 -1.95
N ALA A 458 14.40 -25.78 -1.86
CA ALA A 458 13.68 -26.85 -2.54
C ALA A 458 12.18 -26.54 -2.53
N ALA A 459 11.62 -26.28 -3.71
CA ALA A 459 10.21 -25.98 -3.90
C ALA A 459 9.43 -27.20 -3.43
N PHE A 460 9.16 -27.26 -2.13
CA PHE A 460 7.98 -27.93 -1.64
C PHE A 460 6.86 -27.22 -2.37
N PHE A 461 6.34 -27.86 -3.41
CA PHE A 461 5.07 -27.49 -3.98
C PHE A 461 4.16 -27.22 -2.77
N PRO A 462 3.59 -26.01 -2.64
CA PRO A 462 2.61 -25.77 -1.60
C PRO A 462 1.68 -26.98 -1.61
N THR A 463 1.42 -27.56 -0.44
CA THR A 463 0.44 -28.64 -0.34
C THR A 463 -0.92 -28.03 -0.64
N TYR A 464 -1.19 -27.78 -1.92
CA TYR A 464 -2.48 -27.37 -2.43
C TYR A 464 -3.48 -28.42 -1.96
N GLY A 465 -4.65 -27.96 -1.51
CA GLY A 465 -5.65 -28.68 -0.73
C GLY A 465 -5.59 -30.21 -0.81
N SER A 466 -5.54 -30.86 0.36
CA SER A 466 -5.54 -32.32 0.44
C SER A 466 -6.75 -32.91 -0.28
N CYS A 467 -6.50 -33.83 -1.22
CA CYS A 467 -7.56 -34.62 -1.83
C CYS A 467 -7.83 -35.89 -0.99
N HIS A 468 -9.11 -36.21 -0.85
CA HIS A 468 -9.65 -37.42 -0.22
C HIS A 468 -10.62 -38.11 -1.19
N ASP A 469 -11.08 -39.30 -0.80
CA ASP A 469 -12.03 -40.12 -1.58
C ASP A 469 -11.60 -40.30 -3.05
N ILE A 470 -10.30 -40.50 -3.26
CA ILE A 470 -9.71 -40.71 -4.57
C ILE A 470 -10.10 -42.11 -5.08
N ASP A 471 -10.83 -42.15 -6.18
CA ASP A 471 -11.10 -43.35 -6.97
C ASP A 471 -10.29 -43.31 -8.27
N ALA A 472 -9.50 -44.35 -8.53
CA ALA A 472 -8.67 -44.50 -9.71
C ALA A 472 -8.94 -45.84 -10.38
N THR A 473 -9.79 -45.84 -11.41
CA THR A 473 -10.17 -47.06 -12.13
C THR A 473 -9.38 -47.20 -13.41
N ALA A 474 -8.62 -48.29 -13.57
CA ALA A 474 -7.88 -48.58 -14.79
C ALA A 474 -8.82 -48.79 -16.00
N ARG A 475 -8.48 -48.19 -17.14
CA ARG A 475 -9.22 -48.31 -18.41
C ARG A 475 -8.73 -49.45 -19.30
#